data_AF-A0A933K3Q2-F1
#
_entry.id   AF-A0A933K3Q2-F1
#
_cell.length_a   1.000
_cell.length_b   1.000
_cell.length_c   1.000
_cell.angle_alpha   90.00
_cell.angle_beta   90.00
_cell.angle_gamma   90.00
#
_symmetry.space_group_name_H-M   'P 1'
#
loop_
_entity.id
_entity.type
_entity.pdbx_description
1 polymer ?
#
loop_
_entity_poly.entity_id
_entity_poly.type
_entity_poly.pdbx_seq_one_letter_code
_entity_poly.pdbx_strand_id
1 'polypeptide(L)'
;MIVLGRDDLEILTERLRLRLGLGAFPVLAVLSALLANPLIPLPATEIWVAGLLLGSAGAVRGWRRLHSELFACRTFEDFCLLWTPWLLAGALFAGRPPPLACSVAWVVVIARGILVLQETAMLHRANVAATLAEMRQLEAFCAVAGPAPRPLPPVPPPSLPAPVPGLSLQTVEPGSSPRCPICSEPLGEPIARCARCDAPHHLECFDYNGCCGRFGCGGTPLRG
;
A
#
# COMPACT_ATOMS: atom_id res chain seq x y z
N MET A 1 -29.31 9.00 -23.41
CA MET A 1 -28.96 7.65 -22.93
C MET A 1 -27.51 7.41 -23.31
N ILE A 2 -26.58 7.51 -22.36
CA ILE A 2 -25.16 7.28 -22.61
C ILE A 2 -24.89 5.83 -22.22
N VAL A 3 -24.62 4.98 -23.20
CA VAL A 3 -24.18 3.61 -22.94
C VAL A 3 -22.68 3.67 -22.72
N LEU A 4 -22.24 3.48 -21.49
CA LEU A 4 -20.82 3.39 -21.17
C LEU A 4 -20.34 1.98 -21.47
N GLY A 5 -19.29 1.86 -22.26
CA GLY A 5 -18.63 0.59 -22.51
C GLY A 5 -17.90 0.08 -21.27
N ARG A 6 -17.53 -1.19 -21.27
CA ARG A 6 -16.72 -1.81 -20.21
C ARG A 6 -15.44 -1.01 -19.91
N ASP A 7 -14.82 -0.47 -20.96
CA ASP A 7 -13.57 0.30 -20.87
C ASP A 7 -13.81 1.68 -20.22
N ASP A 8 -14.96 2.32 -20.46
CA ASP A 8 -15.33 3.58 -19.81
C ASP A 8 -15.53 3.40 -18.30
N LEU A 9 -15.99 2.20 -17.90
CA LEU A 9 -16.24 1.84 -16.52
C LEU A 9 -14.93 1.63 -15.73
N GLU A 10 -13.92 1.02 -16.36
CA GLU A 10 -12.58 0.90 -15.78
C GLU A 10 -11.92 2.26 -15.59
N ILE A 11 -12.05 3.16 -16.58
CA ILE A 11 -11.54 4.53 -16.50
C ILE A 11 -12.25 5.32 -15.39
N LEU A 12 -13.57 5.16 -15.24
CA LEU A 12 -14.33 5.80 -14.16
C LEU A 12 -13.90 5.28 -12.78
N THR A 13 -13.68 3.97 -12.66
CA THR A 13 -13.23 3.30 -11.43
C THR A 13 -11.86 3.82 -10.99
N GLU A 14 -10.91 3.93 -11.92
CA GLU A 14 -9.56 4.42 -11.62
C GLU A 14 -9.56 5.92 -11.27
N ARG A 15 -10.39 6.73 -11.94
CA ARG A 15 -10.57 8.15 -11.60
C ARG A 15 -11.20 8.34 -10.22
N LEU A 16 -12.15 7.48 -9.82
CA LEU A 16 -12.75 7.50 -8.49
C LEU A 16 -11.76 7.04 -7.42
N ARG A 17 -10.93 6.03 -7.71
CA ARG A 17 -9.85 5.55 -6.84
C ARG A 17 -8.84 6.67 -6.54
N LEU A 18 -8.41 7.41 -7.56
CA LEU A 18 -7.47 8.52 -7.42
C LEU A 18 -8.07 9.71 -6.65
N ARG A 19 -9.38 9.98 -6.77
CA ARG A 19 -10.04 11.09 -6.07
C ARG A 19 -10.44 10.80 -4.63
N LEU A 20 -10.76 9.54 -4.29
CA LEU A 20 -11.32 9.18 -2.98
C LEU A 20 -10.29 8.58 -2.00
N GLY A 21 -9.09 8.23 -2.47
CA GLY A 21 -8.02 7.63 -1.64
C GLY A 21 -8.28 6.17 -1.26
N LEU A 22 -7.33 5.54 -0.54
CA LEU A 22 -7.34 4.12 -0.16
C LEU A 22 -8.57 3.67 0.66
N GLY A 23 -9.32 4.61 1.27
CA GLY A 23 -10.53 4.33 2.04
C GLY A 23 -11.77 3.99 1.21
N ALA A 24 -11.73 4.10 -0.12
CA ALA A 24 -12.88 3.86 -1.00
C ALA A 24 -12.99 2.42 -1.53
N PHE A 25 -12.05 1.54 -1.16
CA PHE A 25 -12.03 0.14 -1.60
C PHE A 25 -13.36 -0.62 -1.37
N PRO A 26 -14.06 -0.45 -0.22
CA PRO A 26 -15.35 -1.11 0.00
C PRO A 26 -16.44 -0.61 -0.94
N VAL A 27 -16.45 0.69 -1.25
CA VAL A 27 -17.44 1.31 -2.14
C VAL A 27 -17.24 0.82 -3.57
N LEU A 28 -15.98 0.76 -4.03
CA LEU A 28 -15.64 0.26 -5.35
C LEU A 28 -15.92 -1.25 -5.48
N ALA A 29 -15.68 -2.04 -4.43
CA ALA A 29 -16.01 -3.46 -4.42
C ALA A 29 -17.53 -3.72 -4.50
N VAL A 30 -18.34 -2.93 -3.77
CA VAL A 30 -19.81 -3.03 -3.83
C VAL A 30 -20.33 -2.59 -5.20
N LEU A 31 -19.81 -1.49 -5.76
CA LEU A 31 -20.17 -1.06 -7.12
C LEU A 31 -19.79 -2.12 -8.17
N SER A 32 -18.60 -2.69 -8.07
CA SER A 32 -18.14 -3.75 -8.99
C SER A 32 -19.02 -5.00 -8.89
N ALA A 33 -19.38 -5.43 -7.67
CA ALA A 33 -20.26 -6.58 -7.46
C ALA A 33 -21.70 -6.34 -7.96
N LEU A 34 -22.22 -5.12 -7.81
CA LEU A 34 -23.54 -4.74 -8.34
C LEU A 34 -23.56 -4.71 -9.87
N LEU A 35 -22.48 -4.23 -10.48
CA LEU A 35 -22.35 -4.15 -11.95
C LEU A 35 -22.04 -5.50 -12.60
N ALA A 36 -21.41 -6.42 -11.87
CA ALA A 36 -21.14 -7.79 -12.33
C ALA A 36 -22.35 -8.73 -12.22
N ASN A 37 -23.46 -8.31 -11.59
CA ASN A 37 -24.63 -9.16 -11.39
C ASN A 37 -25.62 -9.01 -12.57
N PRO A 38 -25.76 -10.03 -13.45
CA PRO A 38 -26.60 -9.94 -14.64
C PRO A 38 -28.11 -9.90 -14.33
N LEU A 39 -28.50 -10.12 -13.07
CA LEU A 39 -29.89 -10.12 -12.63
C LEU A 39 -30.40 -8.73 -12.22
N ILE A 40 -29.53 -7.73 -12.13
CA ILE A 40 -29.91 -6.37 -11.77
C ILE A 40 -30.08 -5.55 -13.06
N PRO A 41 -31.30 -5.08 -13.39
CA PRO A 41 -31.49 -4.25 -14.57
C PRO A 41 -30.74 -2.92 -14.41
N LEU A 42 -29.99 -2.52 -15.44
CA LEU A 42 -29.20 -1.29 -15.51
C LEU A 42 -29.89 0.01 -14.99
N PRO A 43 -31.19 0.27 -15.25
CA PRO A 43 -31.85 1.45 -14.68
C PRO A 43 -31.97 1.41 -13.16
N ALA A 44 -31.98 0.23 -12.53
CA ALA A 44 -31.94 0.11 -11.07
C ALA A 44 -30.55 0.48 -10.54
N THR A 45 -29.46 0.05 -11.19
CA THR A 45 -28.09 0.39 -10.76
C THR A 45 -27.83 1.89 -10.74
N GLU A 46 -28.41 2.67 -11.67
CA GLU A 46 -28.27 4.12 -11.69
C GLU A 46 -28.92 4.80 -10.47
N ILE A 47 -30.09 4.32 -10.03
CA ILE A 47 -30.78 4.83 -8.82
C ILE A 47 -29.98 4.49 -7.56
N TRP A 48 -29.39 3.30 -7.50
CA TRP A 48 -28.55 2.88 -6.37
C TRP A 48 -27.25 3.69 -6.29
N VAL A 49 -26.58 3.92 -7.43
CA VAL A 49 -25.36 4.74 -7.49
C VAL A 49 -25.67 6.21 -7.16
N ALA A 50 -26.77 6.76 -7.66
CA ALA A 50 -27.22 8.12 -7.33
C ALA A 50 -27.56 8.25 -5.84
N GLY A 51 -28.22 7.25 -5.23
CA GLY A 51 -28.49 7.22 -3.79
C GLY A 51 -27.23 7.13 -2.93
N LEU A 52 -26.25 6.32 -3.35
CA LEU A 52 -24.94 6.22 -2.69
C LEU A 52 -24.17 7.55 -2.75
N LEU A 53 -24.21 8.22 -3.90
CA LEU A 53 -23.53 9.49 -4.13
C LEU A 53 -24.23 10.65 -3.42
N LEU A 54 -25.57 10.74 -3.44
CA LEU A 54 -26.34 11.79 -2.77
C LEU A 54 -26.34 11.64 -1.24
N GLY A 55 -26.30 10.41 -0.72
CA GLY A 55 -26.15 10.16 0.71
C GLY A 55 -24.80 10.59 1.27
N SER A 56 -23.74 10.62 0.46
CA SER A 56 -22.36 10.78 0.92
C SER A 56 -22.03 12.14 1.56
N ALA A 57 -22.69 13.24 1.19
CA ALA A 57 -22.34 14.57 1.72
C ALA A 57 -22.70 14.76 3.22
N GLY A 58 -23.81 14.16 3.68
CA GLY A 58 -24.19 14.10 5.10
C GLY A 58 -23.73 12.80 5.80
N ALA A 59 -23.63 11.71 5.03
CA ALA A 59 -23.32 10.39 5.57
C ALA A 59 -21.84 10.18 5.91
N VAL A 60 -20.86 10.95 5.40
CA VAL A 60 -19.44 10.68 5.71
C VAL A 60 -19.11 10.77 7.22
N ARG A 61 -19.79 11.65 7.97
CA ARG A 61 -19.64 11.73 9.44
C ARG A 61 -20.37 10.61 10.17
N GLY A 62 -21.58 10.26 9.72
CA GLY A 62 -22.31 9.09 10.23
C GLY A 62 -21.57 7.79 9.92
N TRP A 63 -20.95 7.69 8.75
CA TRP A 63 -20.27 6.53 8.20
C TRP A 63 -18.99 6.21 8.96
N ARG A 64 -18.17 7.20 9.37
CA ARG A 64 -17.01 6.89 10.24
C ARG A 64 -17.44 6.26 11.57
N ARG A 65 -18.54 6.76 12.16
CA ARG A 65 -19.09 6.21 13.41
C ARG A 65 -19.68 4.82 13.18
N LEU A 66 -20.50 4.66 12.12
CA LEU A 66 -21.06 3.38 11.72
C LEU A 66 -19.97 2.36 11.38
N HIS A 67 -18.90 2.78 10.74
CA HIS A 67 -17.75 1.95 10.38
C HIS A 67 -16.98 1.51 11.63
N SER A 68 -16.71 2.41 12.59
CA SER A 68 -16.11 2.00 13.86
C SER A 68 -17.00 1.07 14.68
N GLU A 69 -18.31 1.26 14.65
CA GLU A 69 -19.28 0.42 15.36
C GLU A 69 -19.49 -0.94 14.66
N LEU A 70 -19.46 -0.98 13.32
CA LEU A 70 -19.48 -2.21 12.51
C LEU A 70 -18.28 -3.11 12.79
N PHE A 71 -17.08 -2.52 12.93
CA PHE A 71 -15.88 -3.27 13.30
C PHE A 71 -15.85 -3.67 14.79
N ALA A 72 -16.70 -3.05 15.62
CA ALA A 72 -16.87 -3.43 17.02
C ALA A 72 -17.88 -4.57 17.22
N CYS A 73 -18.76 -4.84 16.24
CA CYS A 73 -19.67 -5.98 16.27
C CYS A 73 -18.88 -7.30 16.28
N ARG A 74 -19.02 -8.07 17.36
CA ARG A 74 -18.33 -9.36 17.51
C ARG A 74 -19.20 -10.52 17.04
N THR A 75 -20.51 -10.31 16.99
CA THR A 75 -21.50 -11.32 16.65
C THR A 75 -22.51 -10.80 15.64
N PHE A 76 -23.24 -11.73 15.02
CA PHE A 76 -24.34 -11.42 14.11
C PHE A 76 -25.49 -10.69 14.83
N GLU A 77 -25.75 -11.05 16.09
CA GLU A 77 -26.76 -10.38 16.91
C GLU A 77 -26.44 -8.90 17.13
N ASP A 78 -25.17 -8.56 17.40
CA ASP A 78 -24.73 -7.16 17.54
C ASP A 78 -25.00 -6.36 16.24
N PHE A 79 -24.70 -6.97 15.09
CA PHE A 79 -24.94 -6.36 13.78
C PHE A 79 -26.43 -6.13 13.53
N CYS A 80 -27.28 -7.13 13.79
CA CYS A 80 -28.72 -7.02 13.64
C CYS A 80 -29.28 -5.92 14.55
N LEU A 81 -28.90 -5.88 15.83
CA LEU A 81 -29.37 -4.86 16.77
C LEU A 81 -28.96 -3.44 16.37
N LEU A 82 -27.76 -3.27 15.82
CA LEU A 82 -27.26 -1.97 15.36
C LEU A 82 -27.99 -1.47 14.10
N TRP A 83 -28.33 -2.38 13.17
CA TRP A 83 -28.89 -2.03 11.85
C TRP A 83 -30.41 -2.03 11.78
N THR A 84 -31.09 -2.80 12.63
CA THR A 84 -32.56 -2.91 12.63
C THR A 84 -33.25 -1.54 12.76
N PRO A 85 -32.80 -0.59 13.61
CA PRO A 85 -33.42 0.74 13.71
C PRO A 85 -33.34 1.54 12.41
N TRP A 86 -32.24 1.42 11.66
CA TRP A 86 -32.04 2.14 10.40
C TRP A 86 -32.87 1.54 9.26
N LEU A 87 -32.98 0.22 9.21
CA LEU A 87 -33.84 -0.48 8.25
C LEU A 87 -35.33 -0.17 8.50
N LEU A 88 -35.74 -0.15 9.77
CA LEU A 88 -37.09 0.25 10.17
C LEU A 88 -37.37 1.72 9.84
N ALA A 89 -36.44 2.62 10.11
CA ALA A 89 -36.57 4.03 9.75
C ALA A 89 -36.70 4.21 8.23
N GLY A 90 -35.86 3.54 7.43
CA GLY A 90 -35.96 3.58 5.97
C GLY A 90 -37.29 3.07 5.44
N ALA A 91 -37.82 1.98 6.01
CA ALA A 91 -39.13 1.44 5.66
C ALA A 91 -40.28 2.39 6.01
N LEU A 92 -40.19 3.07 7.16
CA LEU A 92 -41.18 4.07 7.59
C LEU A 92 -41.18 5.31 6.68
N PHE A 93 -40.01 5.78 6.25
CA PHE A 93 -39.90 6.94 5.36
C PHE A 93 -40.34 6.68 3.92
N ALA A 94 -40.26 5.44 3.43
CA ALA A 94 -40.60 5.09 2.05
C ALA A 94 -42.11 4.99 1.78
N GLY A 95 -42.97 5.04 2.80
CA GLY A 95 -44.44 5.03 2.68
C GLY A 95 -45.05 3.77 2.04
N ARG A 96 -44.23 2.76 1.70
CA ARG A 96 -44.64 1.46 1.17
C ARG A 96 -43.69 0.39 1.72
N PRO A 97 -44.20 -0.78 2.14
CA PRO A 97 -43.33 -1.89 2.48
C PRO A 97 -42.53 -2.28 1.23
N PRO A 98 -41.21 -2.47 1.32
CA PRO A 98 -40.45 -3.03 0.21
C PRO A 98 -41.02 -4.41 -0.14
N PRO A 99 -41.09 -4.79 -1.43
CA PRO A 99 -41.54 -6.13 -1.79
C PRO A 99 -40.66 -7.15 -1.05
N LEU A 100 -41.27 -8.19 -0.48
CA LEU A 100 -40.59 -9.21 0.33
C LEU A 100 -39.33 -9.77 -0.36
N ALA A 101 -39.33 -9.83 -1.70
CA ALA A 101 -38.18 -10.21 -2.51
C ALA A 101 -36.94 -9.30 -2.32
N CYS A 102 -37.13 -7.99 -2.17
CA CYS A 102 -36.03 -7.05 -1.91
C CYS A 102 -35.42 -7.27 -0.51
N SER A 103 -36.23 -7.66 0.47
CA SER A 103 -35.76 -7.93 1.83
C SER A 103 -34.92 -9.22 1.88
N VAL A 104 -35.35 -10.28 1.19
CA VAL A 104 -34.58 -11.54 1.11
C VAL A 104 -33.26 -11.34 0.38
N ALA A 105 -33.26 -10.61 -0.75
CA ALA A 105 -32.03 -10.32 -1.48
C ALA A 105 -31.03 -9.52 -0.62
N TRP A 106 -31.53 -8.54 0.15
CA TRP A 106 -30.69 -7.78 1.09
C TRP A 106 -30.11 -8.65 2.20
N VAL A 107 -30.91 -9.53 2.81
CA VAL A 107 -30.43 -10.45 3.84
C VAL A 107 -29.36 -11.40 3.28
N VAL A 108 -29.53 -11.91 2.06
CA VAL A 108 -28.54 -12.78 1.41
C VAL A 108 -27.23 -12.04 1.13
N VAL A 109 -27.30 -10.80 0.65
CA VAL A 109 -26.11 -9.96 0.40
C VAL A 109 -25.37 -9.64 1.70
N ILE A 110 -26.10 -9.26 2.76
CA ILE A 110 -25.52 -9.01 4.08
C ILE A 110 -24.88 -10.29 4.62
N ALA A 111 -25.59 -11.42 4.61
CA ALA A 111 -25.08 -12.68 5.13
C ALA A 111 -23.80 -13.12 4.39
N ARG A 112 -23.77 -13.00 3.06
CA ARG A 112 -22.58 -13.29 2.26
C ARG A 112 -21.44 -12.32 2.54
N GLY A 113 -21.73 -11.03 2.74
CA GLY A 113 -20.75 -10.03 3.15
C GLY A 113 -20.12 -10.36 4.50
N ILE A 114 -20.93 -10.78 5.48
CA ILE A 114 -20.45 -11.20 6.81
C ILE A 114 -19.54 -12.42 6.70
N LEU A 115 -19.90 -13.42 5.89
CA LEU A 115 -19.05 -14.61 5.68
C LEU A 115 -17.69 -14.26 5.09
N VAL A 116 -17.65 -13.39 4.07
CA VAL A 116 -16.39 -12.92 3.46
C VAL A 116 -15.55 -12.12 4.47
N LEU A 117 -16.19 -11.28 5.29
CA LEU A 117 -15.50 -10.56 6.36
C LEU A 117 -14.94 -11.51 7.44
N GLN A 118 -15.65 -12.59 7.76
CA GLN A 118 -15.16 -13.60 8.70
C GLN A 118 -13.96 -14.36 8.14
N GLU A 119 -14.02 -14.78 6.87
CA GLU A 119 -12.92 -15.49 6.21
C GLU A 119 -11.65 -14.63 6.10
N THR A 120 -11.81 -13.37 5.70
CA THR A 120 -10.68 -12.41 5.65
C THR A 120 -10.12 -12.11 7.04
N ALA A 121 -10.96 -12.00 8.06
CA ALA A 121 -10.51 -11.83 9.44
C ALA A 121 -9.73 -13.06 9.95
N MET A 122 -10.14 -14.28 9.59
CA MET A 122 -9.42 -15.50 9.93
C MET A 122 -8.05 -15.57 9.24
N LEU A 123 -7.98 -15.26 7.93
CA LEU A 123 -6.72 -15.17 7.20
C LEU A 123 -5.78 -14.12 7.79
N HIS A 124 -6.31 -12.95 8.14
CA HIS A 124 -5.51 -11.90 8.76
C HIS A 124 -4.95 -12.33 10.13
N ARG A 125 -5.77 -12.97 10.97
CA ARG A 125 -5.31 -13.52 12.26
C ARG A 125 -4.23 -14.59 12.08
N ALA A 126 -4.36 -15.47 11.08
CA ALA A 126 -3.36 -16.49 10.77
C ALA A 126 -2.03 -15.86 10.33
N ASN A 127 -2.07 -14.85 9.46
CA ASN A 127 -0.88 -14.13 9.01
C ASN A 127 -0.19 -13.39 10.16
N VAL A 128 -0.96 -12.69 11.01
CA VAL A 128 -0.40 -12.00 12.19
C VAL A 128 0.24 -13.01 13.16
N ALA A 129 -0.39 -14.16 13.38
CA ALA A 129 0.17 -15.20 14.23
C ALA A 129 1.48 -15.78 13.65
N ALA A 130 1.56 -15.97 12.34
CA ALA A 130 2.79 -16.41 11.66
C ALA A 130 3.92 -15.40 11.79
N THR A 131 3.66 -14.11 11.53
CA THR A 131 4.65 -13.04 11.69
C THR A 131 5.15 -12.93 13.14
N LEU A 132 4.26 -13.05 14.12
CA LEU A 132 4.67 -13.06 15.54
C LEU A 132 5.53 -14.28 15.89
N ALA A 133 5.28 -15.43 15.28
CA ALA A 133 6.12 -16.62 15.46
C ALA A 133 7.52 -16.41 14.86
N GLU A 134 7.62 -15.82 13.67
CA GLU A 134 8.91 -15.46 13.04
C GLU A 134 9.70 -14.45 13.89
N MET A 135 9.03 -13.41 14.42
CA MET A 135 9.67 -12.44 15.31
C MET A 135 10.23 -13.10 16.58
N ARG A 136 9.48 -14.02 17.20
CA ARG A 136 9.95 -14.77 18.37
C ARG A 136 11.14 -15.68 18.05
N GLN A 137 11.20 -16.26 16.85
CA GLN A 137 12.36 -17.03 16.42
C GLN A 137 13.60 -16.15 16.26
N LEU A 138 13.45 -14.95 15.71
CA LEU A 138 14.54 -13.97 15.62
C LEU A 138 15.01 -13.50 17.01
N GLU A 139 14.07 -13.23 17.93
CA GLU A 139 14.41 -12.90 19.32
C GLU A 139 15.17 -14.03 20.01
N ALA A 140 14.73 -15.28 19.83
CA ALA A 140 15.41 -16.46 20.37
C ALA A 140 16.82 -16.63 19.76
N PHE A 141 16.97 -16.41 18.45
CA PHE A 141 18.26 -16.43 17.78
C PHE A 141 19.22 -15.37 18.35
N CYS A 142 18.74 -14.13 18.52
CA CYS A 142 19.52 -13.05 19.12
C CYS A 142 19.90 -13.36 20.58
N ALA A 143 19.02 -14.01 21.35
CA ALA A 143 19.31 -14.40 22.72
C ALA A 143 20.44 -15.44 22.81
N VAL A 144 20.52 -16.38 21.84
CA VAL A 144 21.59 -17.37 21.76
C VAL A 144 22.88 -16.79 21.20
N ALA A 145 22.80 -15.83 20.27
CA ALA A 145 23.97 -15.19 19.65
C ALA A 145 24.85 -14.40 20.65
N GLY A 146 24.36 -14.17 21.87
CA GLY A 146 25.06 -13.41 22.90
C GLY A 146 25.08 -11.90 22.59
N PRO A 147 25.65 -11.08 23.49
CA PRO A 147 25.85 -9.68 23.19
C PRO A 147 26.70 -9.55 21.93
N ALA A 148 26.33 -8.61 21.05
CA ALA A 148 27.10 -8.34 19.84
C ALA A 148 28.59 -8.25 20.20
N PRO A 149 29.48 -8.92 19.45
CA PRO A 149 30.90 -8.86 19.74
C PRO A 149 31.30 -7.39 19.82
N ARG A 150 32.09 -7.04 20.84
CA ARG A 150 32.59 -5.67 21.00
C ARG A 150 33.15 -5.22 19.65
N PRO A 151 32.85 -3.99 19.19
CA PRO A 151 33.44 -3.46 17.97
C PRO A 151 34.94 -3.73 18.04
N LEU A 152 35.45 -4.49 17.08
CA LEU A 152 36.89 -4.72 17.00
C LEU A 152 37.54 -3.33 16.90
N PRO A 153 38.69 -3.12 17.58
CA PRO A 153 39.45 -1.90 17.35
C PRO A 153 39.67 -1.73 15.84
N PRO A 154 39.66 -0.49 15.32
CA PRO A 154 39.82 -0.24 13.90
C PRO A 154 41.05 -1.00 13.41
N VAL A 155 40.84 -1.97 12.54
CA VAL A 155 41.94 -2.73 11.94
C VAL A 155 42.80 -1.68 11.23
N PRO A 156 44.11 -1.58 11.55
CA PRO A 156 44.98 -0.67 10.83
C PRO A 156 44.83 -0.98 9.33
N PRO A 157 44.76 0.05 8.47
CA PRO A 157 44.58 -0.17 7.04
C PRO A 157 45.61 -1.22 6.59
N PRO A 158 45.18 -2.27 5.88
CA PRO A 158 46.11 -3.28 5.39
C PRO A 158 47.22 -2.54 4.66
N SER A 159 48.46 -2.86 5.00
CA SER A 159 49.63 -2.36 4.28
C SER A 159 49.35 -2.60 2.81
N LEU A 160 49.30 -1.52 2.02
CA LEU A 160 48.98 -1.61 0.60
C LEU A 160 49.87 -2.70 -0.01
N PRO A 161 49.31 -3.72 -0.67
CA PRO A 161 50.13 -4.73 -1.32
C PRO A 161 51.07 -4.02 -2.29
N ALA A 162 52.29 -4.54 -2.41
CA ALA A 162 53.25 -4.06 -3.39
C ALA A 162 52.53 -3.96 -4.75
N PRO A 163 52.77 -2.89 -5.53
CA PRO A 163 52.09 -2.66 -6.80
C PRO A 163 52.17 -3.93 -7.64
N VAL A 164 51.01 -4.51 -7.95
CA VAL A 164 50.93 -5.76 -8.71
C VAL A 164 51.55 -5.49 -10.09
N PRO A 165 52.67 -6.14 -10.44
CA PRO A 165 53.28 -5.96 -11.75
C PRO A 165 52.29 -6.43 -12.82
N GLY A 166 51.86 -5.51 -13.70
CA GLY A 166 50.96 -5.82 -14.82
C GLY A 166 49.60 -5.13 -14.80
N LEU A 167 49.24 -4.39 -13.75
CA LEU A 167 48.13 -3.44 -13.81
C LEU A 167 48.59 -2.17 -14.54
N SER A 168 48.46 -2.19 -15.86
CA SER A 168 48.66 -1.01 -16.69
C SER A 168 47.61 0.03 -16.29
N LEU A 169 48.04 1.06 -15.55
CA LEU A 169 47.27 2.28 -15.34
C LEU A 169 46.90 2.81 -16.72
N GLN A 170 45.66 2.60 -17.14
CA GLN A 170 45.15 3.26 -18.32
C GLN A 170 45.22 4.75 -18.04
N THR A 171 46.13 5.44 -18.70
CA THR A 171 46.15 6.89 -18.78
C THR A 171 44.83 7.31 -19.41
N VAL A 172 43.94 7.81 -18.57
CA VAL A 172 42.68 8.39 -19.01
C VAL A 172 43.04 9.58 -19.88
N GLU A 173 42.68 9.50 -21.16
CA GLU A 173 42.82 10.61 -22.11
C GLU A 173 42.16 11.87 -21.48
N PRO A 174 42.91 12.98 -21.32
CA PRO A 174 42.37 14.21 -20.78
C PRO A 174 41.33 14.77 -21.75
N GLY A 175 40.05 14.50 -21.45
CA GLY A 175 38.93 14.83 -22.32
C GLY A 175 37.67 13.98 -22.11
N SER A 176 37.79 12.83 -21.41
CA SER A 176 36.58 12.09 -21.03
C SER A 176 35.82 12.80 -19.91
N SER A 177 34.55 13.13 -20.15
CA SER A 177 33.68 13.66 -19.11
C SER A 177 33.56 12.63 -17.98
N PRO A 178 33.68 13.04 -16.71
CA PRO A 178 33.64 12.10 -15.60
C PRO A 178 32.25 11.44 -15.55
N ARG A 179 32.21 10.13 -15.33
CA ARG A 179 30.98 9.33 -15.24
C ARG A 179 30.69 8.93 -13.81
N CYS A 180 29.42 8.89 -13.45
CA CYS A 180 29.00 8.42 -12.13
C CYS A 180 29.28 6.91 -12.01
N PRO A 181 29.95 6.43 -10.95
CA PRO A 181 30.29 5.02 -10.81
C PRO A 181 29.08 4.14 -10.44
N ILE A 182 27.89 4.72 -10.20
CA ILE A 182 26.67 3.98 -9.87
C ILE A 182 25.87 3.71 -11.15
N CYS A 183 25.52 4.75 -11.92
CA CYS A 183 24.72 4.60 -13.15
C CYS A 183 25.57 4.53 -14.44
N SER A 184 26.87 4.81 -14.38
CA SER A 184 27.78 4.90 -15.54
C SER A 184 27.43 6.01 -16.56
N GLU A 185 26.51 6.91 -16.22
CA GLU A 185 26.17 8.07 -17.04
C GLU A 185 27.14 9.24 -16.81
N PRO A 186 27.33 10.13 -17.80
CA PRO A 186 28.08 11.37 -17.61
C PRO A 186 27.53 12.19 -16.43
N LEU A 187 28.42 12.78 -15.65
CA LEU A 187 28.02 13.63 -14.53
C LEU A 187 27.44 14.95 -15.05
N GLY A 188 26.24 15.27 -14.58
CA GLY A 188 25.61 16.59 -14.70
C GLY A 188 25.39 17.19 -13.32
N GLU A 189 25.14 18.49 -13.26
CA GLU A 189 24.78 19.17 -12.01
C GLU A 189 23.35 18.78 -11.57
N PRO A 190 23.09 18.54 -10.28
CA PRO A 190 24.00 18.66 -9.13
C PRO A 190 24.89 17.42 -8.88
N ILE A 191 26.16 17.67 -8.54
CA ILE A 191 27.16 16.64 -8.23
C ILE A 191 27.44 16.60 -6.73
N ALA A 192 27.48 15.39 -6.15
CA ALA A 192 27.98 15.13 -4.80
C ALA A 192 29.34 14.43 -4.86
N ARG A 193 30.27 14.77 -3.95
CA ARG A 193 31.58 14.12 -3.83
C ARG A 193 31.62 13.26 -2.58
N CYS A 194 32.20 12.06 -2.69
CA CYS A 194 32.40 11.21 -1.53
C CYS A 194 33.45 11.81 -0.59
N ALA A 195 33.12 11.98 0.70
CA ALA A 195 34.06 12.53 1.70
C ALA A 195 35.36 11.72 1.88
N ARG A 196 35.36 10.44 1.47
CA ARG A 196 36.47 9.50 1.70
C ARG A 196 37.37 9.31 0.48
N CYS A 197 36.81 9.23 -0.73
CA CYS A 197 37.58 8.94 -1.94
C CYS A 197 37.49 10.03 -3.01
N ASP A 198 36.78 11.13 -2.74
CA ASP A 198 36.53 12.25 -3.64
C ASP A 198 35.95 11.86 -5.01
N ALA A 199 35.38 10.64 -5.12
CA ALA A 199 34.71 10.21 -6.32
C ALA A 199 33.45 11.06 -6.53
N PRO A 200 33.23 11.60 -7.73
CA PRO A 200 32.02 12.35 -8.03
C PRO A 200 30.86 11.40 -8.38
N HIS A 201 29.66 11.75 -7.90
CA HIS A 201 28.41 11.03 -8.11
C HIS A 201 27.29 12.03 -8.42
N HIS A 202 26.23 11.60 -9.10
CA HIS A 202 24.98 12.36 -9.07
C HIS A 202 24.42 12.37 -7.65
N LEU A 203 23.86 13.50 -7.23
CA LEU A 203 23.23 13.64 -5.92
C LEU A 203 22.17 12.54 -5.69
N GLU A 204 21.31 12.31 -6.70
CA GLU A 204 20.25 11.29 -6.66
C GLU A 204 20.80 9.86 -6.52
N CYS A 205 21.89 9.54 -7.24
CA CYS A 205 22.52 8.23 -7.12
C CYS A 205 23.11 8.01 -5.72
N PHE A 206 23.60 9.06 -5.09
CA PHE A 206 24.11 8.99 -3.72
C PHE A 206 22.98 8.78 -2.71
N ASP A 207 21.90 9.55 -2.82
CA ASP A 207 20.73 9.43 -1.93
C ASP A 207 20.03 8.07 -2.11
N TYR A 208 19.96 7.55 -3.34
CA TYR A 208 19.42 6.22 -3.63
C TYR A 208 20.27 5.09 -3.03
N ASN A 209 21.59 5.12 -3.25
CA ASN A 209 22.48 4.05 -2.80
C ASN A 209 22.87 4.19 -1.31
N GLY A 210 22.63 5.35 -0.70
CA GLY A 210 22.96 5.69 0.69
C GLY A 210 24.45 5.83 1.01
N CYS A 211 25.35 5.37 0.12
CA CYS A 211 26.80 5.43 0.30
C CYS A 211 27.55 5.39 -1.03
N CYS A 212 28.85 5.71 -1.00
CA CYS A 212 29.72 5.62 -2.18
C CYS A 212 29.88 4.16 -2.66
N GLY A 213 29.39 3.86 -3.87
CA GLY A 213 29.50 2.54 -4.51
C GLY A 213 30.86 2.23 -5.14
N ARG A 214 31.81 3.18 -5.18
CA ARG A 214 33.13 2.96 -5.79
C ARG A 214 33.95 2.02 -4.92
N PHE A 215 34.17 0.79 -5.41
CA PHE A 215 34.96 -0.25 -4.75
C PHE A 215 34.60 -0.47 -3.26
N GLY A 216 33.32 -0.32 -2.89
CA GLY A 216 32.88 -0.49 -1.51
C GLY A 216 33.41 0.59 -0.54
N CYS A 217 33.69 1.80 -1.02
CA CYS A 217 34.24 2.88 -0.20
C CYS A 217 33.37 3.22 1.03
N GLY A 218 32.04 3.17 0.91
CA GLY A 218 31.11 3.39 2.02
C GLY A 218 31.10 4.81 2.59
N GLY A 219 31.79 5.77 1.96
CA GLY A 219 31.77 7.17 2.40
C GLY A 219 30.42 7.85 2.21
N THR A 220 30.19 8.93 2.95
CA THR A 220 29.00 9.80 2.90
C THR A 220 29.22 11.00 1.98
N PRO A 221 28.15 11.69 1.52
CA PRO A 221 28.30 12.79 0.58
C PRO A 221 28.79 14.06 1.30
N LEU A 222 29.77 14.75 0.70
CA LEU A 222 30.03 16.17 0.98
C LEU A 222 29.03 16.98 0.18
N ARG A 223 28.08 17.60 0.87
CA ARG A 223 27.14 18.56 0.28
C ARG A 223 27.87 19.90 0.22
N GLY A 224 28.40 20.22 -0.97
CA GLY A 224 28.98 21.53 -1.29
C GLY A 224 27.91 22.54 -1.65
#